data_AF-A0A2C5Z5B1-F1
#
_entry.id   AF-A0A2C5Z5B1-F1
#
_cell.length_a   1.000
_cell.length_b   1.000
_cell.length_c   1.000
_cell.angle_alpha   90.00
_cell.angle_beta   90.00
_cell.angle_gamma   90.00
#
_symmetry.space_group_name_H-M   'P 1'
#
loop_
_entity.id
_entity.type
_entity.pdbx_description
1 polymer ?
#
loop_
_entity_poly.entity_id
_entity_poly.type
_entity_poly.pdbx_seq_one_letter_code
_entity_poly.pdbx_strand_id
1 'polypeptide(L)'
;MKALAETLQQDTQLGIDIGVTRLPYFDGKARGIVESGLYGVAPEQVYLVGYDTLVRVFDEKYYGVGGESAEGNTTLDKKRRMKTALDTFFQRAELRVFPRPDDGWGSIEEQRDWLRAAVDEAWSARVLVEEGDDLAGVSSSRVRNTVKMGGRLDGLVNDGVKWWIEREKLYR
;
A
#
# COMPACT_ATOMS: atom_id res chain seq x y z
N MET A 1 -4.06 -19.85 1.93
CA MET A 1 -4.78 -18.78 1.19
C MET A 1 -6.31 -18.94 1.18
N LYS A 2 -6.88 -20.09 0.78
CA LYS A 2 -8.34 -20.33 0.84
C LYS A 2 -8.92 -20.21 2.25
N ALA A 3 -8.17 -20.68 3.24
CA ALA A 3 -8.51 -20.59 4.66
C ALA A 3 -8.67 -19.14 5.17
N LEU A 4 -7.86 -18.18 4.74
CA LEU A 4 -8.00 -16.80 5.25
C LEU A 4 -9.25 -16.12 4.68
N ALA A 5 -9.56 -16.35 3.40
CA ALA A 5 -10.77 -15.82 2.76
C ALA A 5 -12.04 -16.50 3.29
N GLU A 6 -12.01 -17.82 3.52
CA GLU A 6 -13.12 -18.57 4.12
C GLU A 6 -13.31 -18.19 5.61
N THR A 7 -12.23 -17.96 6.37
CA THR A 7 -12.29 -17.47 7.76
C THR A 7 -12.83 -16.04 7.85
N LEU A 8 -12.49 -15.15 6.90
CA LEU A 8 -13.07 -13.80 6.85
C LEU A 8 -14.56 -13.83 6.45
N GLN A 9 -14.97 -14.77 5.62
CA GLN A 9 -16.36 -14.88 5.14
C GLN A 9 -17.31 -15.58 6.11
N GLN A 10 -16.84 -16.47 6.98
CA GLN A 10 -17.72 -17.29 7.80
C GLN A 10 -18.06 -16.69 9.18
N ASP A 11 -17.40 -15.62 9.64
CA ASP A 11 -17.63 -15.11 11.00
C ASP A 11 -17.45 -13.61 11.25
N THR A 12 -17.47 -12.76 10.22
CA THR A 12 -17.37 -11.30 10.45
C THR A 12 -18.48 -10.52 9.74
N GLN A 13 -19.25 -9.77 10.52
CA GLN A 13 -19.92 -8.53 10.07
C GLN A 13 -18.85 -7.47 9.68
N LEU A 14 -17.85 -7.84 8.88
CA LEU A 14 -16.82 -6.92 8.45
C LEU A 14 -17.43 -6.01 7.38
N GLY A 15 -17.71 -4.76 7.75
CA GLY A 15 -18.03 -3.72 6.78
C GLY A 15 -16.84 -3.53 5.85
N ILE A 16 -17.07 -3.62 4.54
CA ILE A 16 -16.06 -3.31 3.52
C ILE A 16 -16.43 -1.95 2.93
N ASP A 17 -15.60 -0.95 3.24
CA ASP A 17 -15.75 0.40 2.71
C ASP A 17 -14.65 0.72 1.69
N ILE A 18 -15.00 1.51 0.68
CA ILE A 18 -14.06 1.95 -0.35
C ILE A 18 -13.88 3.46 -0.27
N GLY A 19 -12.69 3.89 0.16
CA GLY A 19 -12.28 5.29 0.17
C GLY A 19 -11.48 5.66 -1.08
N VAL A 20 -11.90 6.72 -1.78
CA VAL A 20 -11.16 7.28 -2.91
C VAL A 20 -10.59 8.63 -2.52
N THR A 21 -9.29 8.82 -2.73
CA THR A 21 -8.58 10.07 -2.44
C THR A 21 -8.01 10.67 -3.72
N ARG A 22 -7.92 12.01 -3.78
CA ARG A 22 -7.38 12.71 -4.97
C ARG A 22 -5.86 12.57 -5.09
N LEU A 23 -5.19 12.45 -3.95
CA LEU A 23 -3.73 12.40 -3.86
C LEU A 23 -3.31 11.06 -3.24
N PRO A 24 -2.16 10.49 -3.66
CA PRO A 24 -1.74 9.15 -3.25
C PRO A 24 -1.11 9.09 -1.84
N TYR A 25 -1.32 10.10 -1.00
CA TYR A 25 -0.60 10.27 0.26
C TYR A 25 -1.22 9.50 1.43
N PHE A 26 -0.39 8.79 2.20
CA PHE A 26 -0.83 7.94 3.31
C PHE A 26 -1.33 8.75 4.51
N ASP A 27 -0.66 9.85 4.85
CA ASP A 27 -1.13 10.79 5.89
C ASP A 27 -2.51 11.36 5.55
N GLY A 28 -2.73 11.72 4.28
CA GLY A 28 -4.03 12.21 3.80
C GLY A 28 -5.13 11.16 3.92
N LYS A 29 -4.83 9.90 3.56
CA LYS A 29 -5.77 8.78 3.75
C LYS A 29 -6.08 8.55 5.23
N ALA A 30 -5.05 8.53 6.09
CA ALA A 30 -5.21 8.28 7.51
C ALA A 30 -6.04 9.37 8.21
N ARG A 31 -5.80 10.63 7.81
CA ARG A 31 -6.60 11.77 8.23
C ARG A 31 -8.05 11.66 7.76
N GLY A 32 -8.27 11.29 6.50
CA GLY A 32 -9.62 11.10 5.95
C GLY A 32 -10.45 10.04 6.69
N ILE A 33 -9.82 8.94 7.13
CA ILE A 33 -10.49 7.93 7.96
C ILE A 33 -10.95 8.53 9.29
N VAL A 34 -10.09 9.30 9.97
CA VAL A 34 -10.45 9.95 11.25
C VAL A 34 -11.52 11.03 11.07
N GLU A 35 -11.35 11.91 10.08
CA GLU A 35 -12.29 13.00 9.78
C GLU A 35 -13.67 12.48 9.36
N SER A 36 -13.76 11.25 8.85
CA SER A 36 -15.05 10.64 8.50
C SER A 36 -15.95 10.40 9.72
N GLY A 37 -15.37 10.18 10.90
CA GLY A 37 -16.10 9.81 12.12
C GLY A 37 -16.78 8.43 12.09
N LEU A 38 -16.62 7.66 11.01
CA LEU A 38 -17.33 6.39 10.80
C LEU A 38 -16.80 5.25 11.68
N TYR A 39 -15.52 5.30 12.04
CA TYR A 39 -14.81 4.21 12.71
C TYR A 39 -14.47 4.54 14.16
N GLY A 40 -15.27 5.40 14.81
CA GLY A 40 -15.04 5.86 16.17
C GLY A 40 -13.99 6.97 16.28
N VAL A 41 -13.60 7.28 17.51
CA VAL A 41 -12.64 8.37 17.80
C VAL A 41 -11.22 7.83 17.62
N ALA A 42 -10.53 8.35 16.61
CA ALA A 42 -9.11 8.08 16.34
C ALA A 42 -8.75 6.58 16.35
N PRO A 43 -9.33 5.76 15.46
CA PRO A 43 -9.01 4.33 15.38
C PRO A 43 -7.52 4.13 15.07
N GLU A 44 -6.95 3.04 15.60
CA GLU A 44 -5.67 2.52 15.13
C GLU A 44 -5.82 2.03 13.68
N GLN A 45 -4.84 2.35 12.85
CA GLN A 45 -4.92 2.11 11.40
C GLN A 45 -3.76 1.24 10.93
N VAL A 46 -4.07 0.03 10.50
CA VAL A 46 -3.06 -0.89 9.96
C VAL A 46 -3.09 -0.85 8.43
N TYR A 47 -1.99 -0.42 7.83
CA TYR A 47 -1.83 -0.36 6.38
C TYR A 47 -0.99 -1.52 5.89
N LEU A 48 -1.60 -2.39 5.08
CA LEU A 48 -0.90 -3.47 4.40
C LEU A 48 -0.25 -2.91 3.12
N VAL A 49 1.07 -3.02 3.01
CA VAL A 49 1.83 -2.46 1.88
C VAL A 49 2.87 -3.46 1.37
N GLY A 50 3.21 -3.38 0.09
CA GLY A 50 4.39 -4.05 -0.45
C GLY A 50 5.66 -3.28 -0.14
N TYR A 51 6.81 -3.96 -0.19
CA TYR A 51 8.12 -3.33 0.02
C TYR A 51 8.40 -2.14 -0.91
N ASP A 52 8.03 -2.22 -2.19
CA ASP A 52 8.19 -1.11 -3.14
C ASP A 52 7.39 0.14 -2.73
N THR A 53 6.25 -0.06 -2.07
CA THR A 53 5.42 1.03 -1.55
C THR A 53 6.01 1.60 -0.26
N LEU A 54 6.54 0.75 0.64
CA LEU A 54 7.30 1.19 1.80
C LEU A 54 8.43 2.15 1.40
N VAL A 55 9.23 1.79 0.39
CA VAL A 55 10.32 2.65 -0.10
C VAL A 55 9.78 4.01 -0.55
N ARG A 56 8.63 4.05 -1.23
CA ARG A 56 7.99 5.31 -1.66
C ARG A 56 7.45 6.14 -0.49
N VAL A 57 7.00 5.52 0.59
CA VAL A 57 6.53 6.25 1.79
C VAL A 57 7.65 7.09 2.40
N PHE A 58 8.89 6.59 2.37
CA PHE A 58 10.08 7.27 2.90
C PHE A 58 10.90 8.02 1.82
N ASP A 59 10.35 8.21 0.62
CA ASP A 59 11.01 8.95 -0.45
C ASP A 59 10.52 10.41 -0.50
N GLU A 60 11.41 11.33 -0.17
CA GLU A 60 11.14 12.78 -0.08
C GLU A 60 10.55 13.37 -1.36
N LYS A 61 10.79 12.75 -2.53
CA LYS A 61 10.31 13.28 -3.82
C LYS A 61 8.79 13.33 -3.90
N TYR A 62 8.08 12.53 -3.10
CA TYR A 62 6.63 12.52 -3.06
C TYR A 62 6.06 13.68 -2.23
N TYR A 63 6.83 14.29 -1.33
CA TYR A 63 6.37 15.30 -0.37
C TYR A 63 6.57 16.75 -0.87
N GLY A 64 6.28 17.01 -2.15
CA GLY A 64 6.43 18.34 -2.75
C GLY A 64 5.65 18.55 -4.05
N VAL A 65 4.71 17.67 -4.38
CA VAL A 65 3.99 17.69 -5.66
C VAL A 65 2.53 18.04 -5.39
N GLY A 66 2.18 19.33 -5.36
CA GLY A 66 0.77 19.70 -5.21
C GLY A 66 0.36 21.13 -4.88
N GLY A 67 1.25 22.13 -4.75
CA GLY A 67 0.72 23.45 -4.38
C GLY A 67 1.55 24.72 -4.48
N GLU A 68 2.89 24.71 -4.60
CA GLU A 68 3.64 25.96 -4.49
C GLU A 68 4.69 26.13 -5.59
N SER A 69 4.86 27.38 -5.99
CA SER A 69 5.83 27.89 -6.96
C SER A 69 7.22 27.28 -6.77
N ALA A 70 8.00 27.24 -7.85
CA ALA A 70 9.35 26.67 -7.91
C ALA A 70 10.33 27.20 -6.84
N GLU A 71 9.99 28.29 -6.14
CA GLU A 71 10.78 28.96 -5.11
C GLU A 71 10.73 28.29 -3.71
N GLY A 72 9.88 27.26 -3.48
CA GLY A 72 9.75 26.54 -2.21
C GLY A 72 10.01 25.02 -2.28
N ASN A 73 10.70 24.56 -3.33
CA ASN A 73 10.86 23.14 -3.65
C ASN A 73 12.31 22.63 -3.47
N THR A 74 13.00 23.12 -2.44
CA THR A 74 14.33 22.60 -2.10
C THR A 74 14.22 21.19 -1.50
N THR A 75 15.32 20.43 -1.53
CA THR A 75 15.40 19.12 -0.83
C THR A 75 15.13 19.24 0.67
N LEU A 76 15.58 20.33 1.31
CA LEU A 76 15.36 20.55 2.73
C LEU A 76 13.86 20.72 3.06
N ASP A 77 13.13 21.43 2.20
CA ASP A 77 11.68 21.62 2.37
C ASP A 77 10.92 20.30 2.19
N LYS A 78 11.32 19.46 1.23
CA LYS A 78 10.73 18.14 1.02
C LYS A 78 10.93 17.23 2.21
N LYS A 79 12.15 17.17 2.77
CA LYS A 79 12.44 16.39 3.99
C LYS A 79 11.60 16.86 5.17
N ARG A 80 11.48 18.17 5.37
CA ARG A 80 10.66 18.73 6.45
C ARG A 80 9.18 18.37 6.27
N ARG A 81 8.63 18.49 5.06
CA ARG A 81 7.24 18.11 4.76
C ARG A 81 6.99 16.62 4.96
N MET A 82 7.91 15.77 4.47
CA MET A 82 7.87 14.33 4.74
C MET A 82 7.85 14.04 6.23
N LYS A 83 8.75 14.67 6.99
CA LYS A 83 8.80 14.49 8.43
C LYS A 83 7.47 14.85 9.10
N THR A 84 6.91 16.03 8.81
CA THR A 84 5.61 16.44 9.38
C THR A 84 4.48 15.47 9.04
N ALA A 85 4.42 15.01 7.79
CA ALA A 85 3.41 14.07 7.33
C ALA A 85 3.53 12.71 8.03
N LEU A 86 4.75 12.17 8.10
CA LEU A 86 5.03 10.87 8.71
C LEU A 86 4.91 10.90 10.23
N ASP A 87 5.34 11.98 10.90
CA ASP A 87 5.11 12.19 12.34
C ASP A 87 3.63 12.15 12.67
N THR A 88 2.78 12.74 11.82
CA THR A 88 1.32 12.74 12.00
C THR A 88 0.71 11.37 11.70
N PHE A 89 1.20 10.70 10.65
CA PHE A 89 0.73 9.38 10.23
C PHE A 89 1.02 8.32 11.29
N PHE A 90 2.28 8.18 11.73
CA PHE A 90 2.72 7.15 12.67
C PHE A 90 2.28 7.36 14.12
N GLN A 91 1.61 8.48 14.44
CA GLN A 91 0.90 8.62 15.72
C GLN A 91 -0.21 7.59 15.90
N ARG A 92 -0.80 7.10 14.80
CA ARG A 92 -1.98 6.20 14.83
C ARG A 92 -1.93 5.06 13.83
N ALA A 93 -0.98 5.12 12.89
CA ALA A 93 -0.87 4.14 11.84
C ALA A 93 0.34 3.23 12.03
N GLU A 94 0.15 1.98 11.62
CA GLU A 94 1.19 0.96 11.49
C GLU A 94 1.28 0.54 10.02
N LEU A 95 2.50 0.29 9.54
CA LEU A 95 2.72 -0.38 8.26
C LEU A 95 3.04 -1.85 8.49
N ARG A 96 2.28 -2.73 7.83
CA ARG A 96 2.63 -4.14 7.69
C ARG A 96 3.10 -4.40 6.28
N VAL A 97 4.37 -4.72 6.16
CA VAL A 97 5.11 -4.76 4.91
C VAL A 97 5.27 -6.20 4.48
N PHE A 98 4.78 -6.51 3.29
CA PHE A 98 4.99 -7.80 2.65
C PHE A 98 6.22 -7.70 1.73
N PRO A 99 7.30 -8.46 2.01
CA PRO A 99 8.50 -8.50 1.18
C PRO A 99 8.19 -8.95 -0.25
N ARG A 100 9.04 -8.54 -1.19
CA ARG A 100 9.05 -9.06 -2.56
C ARG A 100 10.49 -9.43 -2.94
N PRO A 101 10.98 -10.61 -2.55
CA PRO A 101 12.27 -11.08 -3.03
C PRO A 101 12.25 -11.23 -4.56
N ASP A 102 13.40 -11.04 -5.18
CA ASP A 102 13.67 -11.36 -6.61
C ASP A 102 12.93 -10.53 -7.67
N ASP A 103 12.06 -9.58 -7.29
CA ASP A 103 11.40 -8.60 -8.19
C ASP A 103 12.27 -7.34 -8.46
N GLY A 104 13.59 -7.47 -8.37
CA GLY A 104 14.55 -6.35 -8.49
C GLY A 104 14.70 -5.49 -7.23
N TRP A 105 14.17 -5.95 -6.09
CA TRP A 105 14.23 -5.27 -4.78
C TRP A 105 15.19 -5.91 -3.78
N GLY A 106 16.03 -6.85 -4.25
CA GLY A 106 16.96 -7.61 -3.41
C GLY A 106 16.27 -8.69 -2.57
N SER A 107 17.08 -9.41 -1.82
CA SER A 107 16.69 -10.40 -0.83
C SER A 107 15.92 -9.79 0.34
N ILE A 108 15.22 -10.61 1.12
CA ILE A 108 14.50 -10.17 2.33
C ILE A 108 15.46 -9.51 3.33
N GLU A 109 16.69 -10.01 3.44
CA GLU A 109 17.70 -9.44 4.35
C GLU A 109 18.12 -8.04 3.90
N GLU A 110 18.39 -7.84 2.61
CA GLU A 110 18.69 -6.51 2.04
C GLU A 110 17.53 -5.53 2.25
N GLN A 111 16.28 -6.01 2.17
CA GLN A 111 15.08 -5.21 2.43
C GLN A 111 14.99 -4.79 3.91
N ARG A 112 15.34 -5.69 4.84
CA ARG A 112 15.40 -5.39 6.29
C ARG A 112 16.56 -4.45 6.64
N ASP A 113 17.72 -4.65 6.03
CA ASP A 113 18.89 -3.77 6.18
C ASP A 113 18.57 -2.35 5.71
N TRP A 114 17.91 -2.21 4.56
CA TRP A 114 17.47 -0.91 4.06
C TRP A 114 16.55 -0.20 5.05
N LEU A 115 15.56 -0.91 5.62
CA LEU A 115 14.65 -0.33 6.63
C LEU A 115 15.43 0.21 7.84
N ARG A 116 16.38 -0.58 8.36
CA ARG A 116 17.22 -0.19 9.50
C ARG A 116 18.10 1.03 9.20
N ALA A 117 18.53 1.22 7.96
CA ALA A 117 19.41 2.31 7.57
C ALA A 117 18.67 3.59 7.13
N ALA A 118 17.50 3.44 6.50
CA ALA A 118 16.81 4.55 5.82
C ALA A 118 15.66 5.17 6.63
N VAL A 119 15.14 4.46 7.64
CA VAL A 119 13.97 4.90 8.40
C VAL A 119 14.39 5.33 9.81
N ASP A 120 13.90 6.50 10.22
CA ASP A 120 14.09 7.03 11.58
C ASP A 120 13.57 6.02 12.62
N GLU A 121 14.32 5.83 13.70
CA GLU A 121 13.97 4.93 14.80
C GLU A 121 12.57 5.21 15.37
N ALA A 122 12.16 6.48 15.38
CA ALA A 122 10.82 6.88 15.82
C ALA A 122 9.68 6.29 14.97
N TRP A 123 9.95 5.99 13.70
CA TRP A 123 8.96 5.42 12.77
C TRP A 123 9.16 3.91 12.56
N SER A 124 10.39 3.41 12.65
CA SER A 124 10.69 1.99 12.40
C SER A 124 9.94 1.06 13.35
N ALA A 125 9.69 1.49 14.60
CA ALA A 125 8.88 0.75 15.57
C ALA A 125 7.41 0.54 15.15
N ARG A 126 6.93 1.29 14.15
CA ARG A 126 5.59 1.18 13.56
C ARG A 126 5.61 0.54 12.17
N VAL A 127 6.73 -0.06 11.77
CA VAL A 127 6.89 -0.77 10.49
C VAL A 127 7.25 -2.21 10.78
N LEU A 128 6.31 -3.12 10.55
CA LEU A 128 6.49 -4.57 10.74
C LEU A 128 6.66 -5.23 9.38
N VAL A 129 7.77 -5.95 9.20
CA VAL A 129 7.99 -6.77 8.00
C VAL A 129 7.41 -8.15 8.26
N GLU A 130 6.34 -8.48 7.56
CA GLU A 130 5.64 -9.76 7.67
C GLU A 130 6.40 -10.85 6.91
N GLU A 131 6.41 -12.07 7.45
CA GLU A 131 6.90 -13.24 6.74
C GLU A 131 5.71 -13.86 6.02
N GLY A 132 5.73 -13.80 4.69
CA GLY A 132 4.67 -14.35 3.84
C GLY A 132 5.10 -15.67 3.21
N ASP A 133 4.14 -16.58 3.04
CA ASP A 133 4.28 -17.67 2.08
C ASP A 133 4.40 -17.09 0.66
N ASP A 134 5.17 -17.76 -0.19
CA ASP A 134 5.43 -17.36 -1.58
C ASP A 134 4.11 -17.09 -2.33
N LEU A 135 3.80 -15.80 -2.54
CA LEU A 135 2.65 -15.37 -3.33
C LEU A 135 2.99 -15.58 -4.81
N ALA A 136 2.91 -16.84 -5.24
CA ALA A 136 3.34 -17.29 -6.55
C ALA A 136 2.80 -16.42 -7.70
N GLY A 137 3.68 -15.56 -8.25
CA GLY A 137 3.68 -15.09 -9.64
C GLY A 137 2.41 -14.42 -10.22
N VAL A 138 1.42 -14.04 -9.41
CA VAL A 138 0.22 -13.32 -9.88
C VAL A 138 0.44 -11.82 -9.73
N SER A 139 0.51 -11.11 -10.86
CA SER A 139 0.60 -9.65 -10.88
C SER A 139 -0.47 -9.04 -11.77
N SER A 140 -0.93 -7.83 -11.44
CA SER A 140 -1.93 -7.13 -12.26
C SER A 140 -1.43 -6.89 -13.69
N SER A 141 -0.13 -6.74 -13.90
CA SER A 141 0.47 -6.65 -15.25
C SER A 141 0.30 -7.95 -16.03
N ARG A 142 0.53 -9.10 -15.39
CA ARG A 142 0.27 -10.42 -15.99
C ARG A 142 -1.20 -10.56 -16.38
N VAL A 143 -2.13 -10.23 -15.48
CA VAL A 143 -3.58 -10.27 -15.76
C VAL A 143 -3.93 -9.42 -16.98
N ARG A 144 -3.50 -8.15 -17.02
CA ARG A 144 -3.80 -7.25 -18.15
C ARG A 144 -3.20 -7.74 -19.46
N ASN A 145 -1.97 -8.24 -19.45
CA ASN A 145 -1.34 -8.78 -20.65
C ASN A 145 -2.06 -10.04 -21.14
N THR A 146 -2.46 -10.93 -20.23
CA THR A 146 -3.27 -12.11 -20.56
C THR A 146 -4.58 -11.70 -21.24
N VAL A 147 -5.29 -10.68 -20.73
CA VAL A 147 -6.51 -10.15 -21.38
C VAL A 147 -6.22 -9.66 -22.80
N LYS A 148 -5.18 -8.82 -22.97
CA LYS A 148 -4.80 -8.28 -24.29
C LYS A 148 -4.44 -9.36 -25.31
N MET A 149 -3.84 -10.46 -24.84
CA MET A 149 -3.48 -11.60 -25.69
C MET A 149 -4.64 -12.60 -25.88
N GLY A 150 -5.83 -12.33 -25.35
CA GLY A 150 -6.99 -13.24 -25.44
C GLY A 150 -6.84 -14.52 -24.62
N GLY A 151 -5.96 -14.51 -23.61
CA GLY A 151 -5.72 -15.65 -22.73
C GLY A 151 -6.77 -15.82 -21.64
N ARG A 152 -6.71 -16.98 -20.96
CA ARG A 152 -7.63 -17.34 -19.88
C ARG A 152 -7.17 -16.76 -18.53
N LEU A 153 -8.13 -16.29 -17.72
CA LEU A 153 -7.87 -15.68 -16.42
C LEU A 153 -8.02 -16.64 -15.23
N ASP A 154 -8.32 -17.91 -15.49
CA ASP A 154 -8.52 -18.92 -14.44
C ASP A 154 -7.26 -19.03 -13.56
N GLY A 155 -7.43 -18.90 -12.25
CA GLY A 155 -6.32 -18.94 -11.28
C GLY A 155 -5.49 -17.65 -11.20
N LEU A 156 -5.77 -16.63 -12.01
CA LEU A 156 -5.13 -15.31 -11.93
C LEU A 156 -5.97 -14.29 -11.16
N VAL A 157 -7.29 -14.42 -11.22
CA VAL A 157 -8.26 -13.61 -10.47
C VAL A 157 -9.41 -14.50 -10.02
N ASN A 158 -10.22 -14.03 -9.06
CA ASN A 158 -11.44 -14.72 -8.67
C ASN A 158 -12.55 -14.59 -9.75
N ASP A 159 -13.59 -15.42 -9.65
CA ASP A 159 -14.66 -15.48 -10.66
C ASP A 159 -15.43 -14.16 -10.80
N GLY A 160 -15.65 -13.44 -9.70
CA GLY A 160 -16.34 -12.14 -9.72
C GLY A 160 -15.56 -11.08 -10.50
N VAL A 161 -14.25 -10.98 -10.28
CA VAL A 161 -13.37 -10.06 -11.00
C VAL A 161 -13.23 -10.48 -12.46
N LYS A 162 -13.10 -11.78 -12.74
CA LYS A 162 -13.09 -12.31 -14.12
C LYS A 162 -14.34 -11.92 -14.88
N TRP A 163 -15.51 -12.18 -14.30
CA TRP A 163 -16.80 -11.84 -14.88
C TRP A 163 -16.91 -10.34 -15.18
N TRP A 164 -16.45 -9.49 -14.26
CA TRP A 164 -16.46 -8.04 -14.45
C TRP A 164 -15.56 -7.59 -15.60
N ILE A 165 -14.33 -8.11 -15.68
CA ILE A 165 -13.39 -7.83 -16.77
C ILE A 165 -14.00 -8.21 -18.14
N GLU A 166 -14.61 -9.38 -18.23
CA GLU A 166 -15.20 -9.90 -19.47
C GLU A 166 -16.43 -9.07 -19.91
N ARG A 167 -17.32 -8.78 -18.96
CA ARG A 167 -18.56 -8.01 -19.17
C ARG A 167 -18.28 -6.57 -19.60
N GLU A 168 -17.44 -5.86 -18.85
CA GLU A 168 -17.14 -4.45 -19.09
C GLU A 168 -16.03 -4.24 -20.12
N LYS A 169 -15.54 -5.33 -20.73
CA LYS A 169 -14.48 -5.32 -21.76
C LYS A 169 -13.22 -4.57 -21.31
N LEU A 170 -12.86 -4.71 -20.04
CA LEU A 170 -11.71 -4.01 -19.45
C LEU A 170 -10.39 -4.51 -20.06
N TYR A 171 -9.40 -3.61 -20.13
CA TYR A 171 -8.01 -3.90 -20.55
C TYR A 171 -7.84 -4.43 -21.98
N ARG A 172 -8.87 -4.33 -22.82
CA ARG A 172 -8.76 -4.58 -24.27
C ARG A 172 -8.02 -3.45 -24.97
#